data_AF-A0A7V2I6R0-F1
#
_entry.id   AF-A0A7V2I6R0-F1
#
_cell.length_a   1.000
_cell.length_b   1.000
_cell.length_c   1.000
_cell.angle_alpha   90.00
_cell.angle_beta   90.00
_cell.angle_gamma   90.00
#
_symmetry.space_group_name_H-M   'P 1'
#
loop_
_entity.id
_entity.type
_entity.pdbx_description
1 polymer ?
#
loop_
_entity_poly.entity_id
_entity_poly.type
_entity_poly.pdbx_seq_one_letter_code
_entity_poly.pdbx_strand_id
1 'polypeptide(L)'
;MILHVNHLQPGVAARASELLATLLGLVDEGLIDPRLLPGLRVHLDWIQYRANFREPVTVRRALDGRGRPAALAEIAVDLRQAESGGLRDALRRALRAVGGDEDAGAPVPLDDFVPMRQSVIWRFNRLFWQRVADWEAATGRSFEAALPGGRSDAVHPEAVADAVGEFWALLRDLDKRGRLPAELFVLEIGAGSGQRAALWLDRFQALDEERGTGYYPRLRVLLGDYSATALERAAAAVARHGELVSLIALDALNPLRALAFLRYKVLHVHLTNVYDNLPCDELVRRDGRLYLVETRAYVSAAAARELAAAFGIPPDGLPAAVARLLEVGPEALGDRARGTAFWRAVWAALRLEERLVGVEHPAQVALPPGLRPEHLEDLLAEAPDDVRFHLSWGAAESFANTLPLLHPYGYLHVQDIFVTAMHEYRQGFRGPGKLDGSVVNWVNGVLLKAVGARAGYDVHFAPFRYRPGARTSILYTTPRE
;
A
#
# COMPACT_ATOMS: atom_id res chain seq x y z
N MET A 1 -8.82 29.22 -10.28
CA MET A 1 -7.96 28.54 -9.30
C MET A 1 -8.85 28.00 -8.21
N ILE A 2 -8.77 26.72 -7.88
CA ILE A 2 -9.60 26.08 -6.86
C ILE A 2 -8.71 25.62 -5.70
N LEU A 3 -9.00 26.05 -4.47
CA LEU A 3 -8.32 25.58 -3.28
C LEU A 3 -9.07 24.40 -2.66
N HIS A 4 -8.40 23.26 -2.58
CA HIS A 4 -8.90 22.05 -1.94
C HIS A 4 -8.26 21.88 -0.57
N VAL A 5 -9.09 21.89 0.47
CA VAL A 5 -8.68 21.60 1.85
C VAL A 5 -9.09 20.17 2.16
N ASN A 6 -8.15 19.22 2.00
CA ASN A 6 -8.46 17.79 2.13
C ASN A 6 -8.52 17.34 3.60
N HIS A 7 -7.77 18.00 4.49
CA HIS A 7 -7.76 17.70 5.93
C HIS A 7 -7.12 18.84 6.73
N LEU A 8 -7.76 19.32 7.79
CA LEU A 8 -7.17 20.26 8.75
C LEU A 8 -7.12 19.59 10.13
N GLN A 9 -5.91 19.42 10.67
CA GLN A 9 -5.75 19.10 12.08
C GLN A 9 -5.93 20.38 12.93
N PRO A 10 -6.32 20.24 14.20
CA PRO A 10 -6.28 21.35 15.15
C PRO A 10 -4.89 22.03 15.16
N GLY A 11 -4.86 23.36 15.20
CA GLY A 11 -3.62 24.15 15.24
C GLY A 11 -2.97 24.48 13.88
N VAL A 12 -3.54 24.03 12.75
CA VAL A 12 -2.97 24.26 11.41
C VAL A 12 -3.52 25.52 10.73
N ALA A 13 -4.57 26.13 11.27
CA ALA A 13 -5.29 27.26 10.67
C ALA A 13 -4.37 28.44 10.31
N ALA A 14 -3.45 28.82 11.19
CA ALA A 14 -2.52 29.94 10.94
C ALA A 14 -1.64 29.67 9.70
N ARG A 15 -1.17 28.43 9.53
CA ARG A 15 -0.31 28.03 8.40
C ARG A 15 -1.09 27.93 7.10
N ALA A 16 -2.33 27.46 7.16
CA ALA A 16 -3.23 27.48 6.01
C ALA A 16 -3.53 28.92 5.56
N SER A 17 -3.73 29.85 6.50
CA SER A 17 -3.90 31.28 6.20
C SER A 17 -2.64 31.90 5.59
N GLU A 18 -1.46 31.58 6.11
CA GLU A 18 -0.17 32.02 5.53
C GLU A 18 0.00 31.52 4.09
N LEU A 19 -0.33 30.25 3.82
CA LEU A 19 -0.31 29.71 2.47
C LEU A 19 -1.23 30.50 1.53
N LEU A 20 -2.47 30.73 1.95
CA LEU A 20 -3.44 31.44 1.12
C LEU A 20 -3.00 32.87 0.84
N ALA A 21 -2.55 33.61 1.86
CA ALA A 21 -2.03 34.96 1.70
C ALA A 21 -0.81 35.00 0.76
N THR A 22 0.10 34.04 0.90
CA THR A 22 1.28 33.91 0.02
C THR A 22 0.87 33.64 -1.42
N LEU A 23 -0.07 32.73 -1.64
CA LEU A 23 -0.56 32.37 -2.97
C LEU A 23 -1.23 33.56 -3.66
N LEU A 24 -2.10 34.29 -2.96
CA LEU A 24 -2.74 35.51 -3.49
C LEU A 24 -1.72 36.59 -3.80
N GLY A 25 -0.73 36.82 -2.93
CA GLY A 25 0.34 37.79 -3.21
C GLY A 25 1.16 37.43 -4.47
N LEU A 26 1.45 36.14 -4.70
CA LEU A 26 2.15 35.70 -5.91
C LEU A 26 1.27 35.85 -7.18
N VAL A 27 -0.05 35.69 -7.06
CA VAL A 27 -1.01 35.98 -8.15
C VAL A 27 -1.02 37.47 -8.46
N ASP A 28 -1.10 38.32 -7.45
CA ASP A 28 -1.12 39.79 -7.58
C ASP A 28 0.19 40.32 -8.21
N GLU A 29 1.31 39.66 -7.96
CA GLU A 29 2.61 39.93 -8.59
C GLU A 29 2.70 39.47 -10.06
N GLY A 30 1.67 38.83 -10.59
CA GLY A 30 1.62 38.38 -11.99
C GLY A 30 2.53 37.18 -12.29
N LEU A 31 2.89 36.40 -11.27
CA LEU A 31 3.78 35.24 -11.42
C LEU A 31 3.09 33.97 -11.96
N ILE A 32 1.79 34.07 -12.26
CA ILE A 32 1.00 32.98 -12.84
C ILE A 32 0.46 33.47 -14.18
N ASP A 33 0.64 32.70 -15.24
CA ASP A 33 -0.06 32.94 -16.51
C ASP A 33 -1.58 32.93 -16.24
N PRO A 34 -2.30 34.04 -16.49
CA PRO A 34 -3.74 34.11 -16.29
C PRO A 34 -4.53 33.02 -17.02
N ARG A 35 -3.97 32.44 -18.08
CA ARG A 35 -4.59 31.34 -18.84
C ARG A 35 -4.59 30.01 -18.08
N LEU A 36 -3.65 29.82 -17.15
CA LEU A 36 -3.53 28.62 -16.32
C LEU A 36 -4.38 28.71 -15.05
N LEU A 37 -4.73 29.93 -14.61
CA LEU A 37 -5.52 30.14 -13.40
C LEU A 37 -6.85 29.37 -13.38
N PRO A 38 -7.66 29.29 -14.46
CA PRO A 38 -8.91 28.53 -14.43
C PRO A 38 -8.71 27.03 -14.16
N GLY A 39 -7.62 26.45 -14.68
CA GLY A 39 -7.30 25.02 -14.54
C GLY A 39 -6.38 24.69 -13.35
N LEU A 40 -5.88 25.69 -12.63
CA LEU A 40 -5.00 25.48 -11.47
C LEU A 40 -5.81 25.05 -10.24
N ARG A 41 -5.42 23.91 -9.67
CA ARG A 41 -5.93 23.42 -8.39
C ARG A 41 -4.80 23.41 -7.35
N VAL A 42 -5.09 23.88 -6.14
CA VAL A 42 -4.14 23.89 -5.03
C VAL A 42 -4.68 22.98 -3.94
N HIS A 43 -3.91 21.98 -3.55
CA HIS A 43 -4.28 21.00 -2.53
C HIS A 43 -3.46 21.23 -1.27
N LEU A 44 -4.18 21.41 -0.15
CA LEU A 44 -3.63 21.35 1.19
C LEU A 44 -3.63 19.90 1.65
N ASP A 45 -2.50 19.23 1.45
CA ASP A 45 -2.33 17.84 1.79
C ASP A 45 -1.87 17.67 3.24
N TRP A 46 -2.57 16.80 3.96
CA TRP A 46 -2.10 16.26 5.22
C TRP A 46 -1.60 14.84 4.98
N ILE A 47 -0.32 14.73 4.64
CA ILE A 47 0.33 13.42 4.61
C ILE A 47 0.36 12.92 6.06
N GLN A 48 0.12 11.65 6.33
CA GLN A 48 0.16 11.13 7.72
C GLN A 48 1.47 10.41 8.03
N TYR A 49 2.16 9.96 7.00
CA TYR A 49 3.43 9.26 7.11
C TYR A 49 4.55 10.26 7.41
N ARG A 50 5.38 9.92 8.40
CA ARG A 50 6.55 10.73 8.78
C ARG A 50 7.58 10.76 7.64
N ALA A 51 7.84 9.61 7.02
CA ALA A 51 8.60 9.49 5.80
C ALA A 51 7.63 9.24 4.63
N ASN A 52 7.86 9.89 3.49
CA ASN A 52 7.01 9.75 2.31
C ASN A 52 7.81 10.07 1.03
N PHE A 53 7.13 10.01 -0.11
CA PHE A 53 7.74 10.22 -1.43
C PHE A 53 7.54 11.64 -1.99
N ARG A 54 6.86 12.53 -1.28
CA ARG A 54 6.52 13.87 -1.78
C ARG A 54 7.45 14.92 -1.20
N GLU A 55 7.71 15.93 -2.02
CA GLU A 55 8.33 17.17 -1.56
C GLU A 55 7.31 18.04 -0.81
N PRO A 56 7.75 19.03 -0.01
CA PRO A 56 6.84 19.95 0.69
C PRO A 56 5.84 20.63 -0.25
N VAL A 57 6.26 20.95 -1.48
CA VAL A 57 5.42 21.47 -2.55
C VAL A 57 5.68 20.65 -3.80
N THR A 58 4.64 20.03 -4.35
CA THR A 58 4.70 19.18 -5.54
C THR A 58 3.80 19.73 -6.64
N VAL A 59 4.28 19.75 -7.88
CA VAL A 59 3.50 20.16 -9.06
C VAL A 59 3.12 18.91 -9.85
N ARG A 60 1.89 18.88 -10.35
CA ARG A 60 1.39 17.85 -11.27
C ARG A 60 0.80 18.53 -12.48
N ARG A 61 1.27 18.15 -13.66
CA ARG A 61 0.71 18.63 -14.92
C ARG A 61 -0.15 17.54 -15.54
N ALA A 62 -1.28 17.95 -16.11
CA ALA A 62 -2.11 17.04 -16.87
C ALA A 62 -1.68 16.98 -18.34
N LEU A 63 -1.76 15.79 -18.90
CA LEU A 63 -1.66 15.50 -20.32
C LEU A 63 -3.02 15.01 -20.81
N ASP A 64 -3.36 15.27 -22.08
CA ASP A 64 -4.50 14.64 -22.73
C ASP A 64 -4.19 13.18 -23.13
N GLY A 65 -5.17 12.44 -23.66
CA GLY A 65 -4.99 11.06 -24.11
C GLY A 65 -3.98 10.88 -25.26
N ARG A 66 -3.47 11.98 -25.83
CA ARG A 66 -2.43 11.99 -26.87
C ARG A 66 -1.07 12.44 -26.31
N GLY A 67 -0.94 12.61 -25.00
CA GLY A 67 0.29 13.05 -24.34
C GLY A 67 0.59 14.54 -24.45
N ARG A 68 -0.36 15.37 -24.90
CA ARG A 68 -0.15 16.82 -25.03
C ARG A 68 -0.55 17.53 -23.74
N PRO A 69 0.11 18.64 -23.35
CA PRO A 69 -0.27 19.40 -22.16
C PRO A 69 -1.75 19.79 -22.16
N ALA A 70 -2.44 19.53 -21.05
CA ALA A 70 -3.79 19.97 -20.78
C ALA A 70 -3.78 21.19 -19.84
N ALA A 71 -4.88 21.94 -19.80
CA ALA A 71 -5.00 23.15 -18.96
C ALA A 71 -5.00 22.85 -17.44
N LEU A 72 -5.26 21.60 -17.05
CA LEU A 72 -5.29 21.19 -15.65
C LEU A 72 -3.87 21.08 -15.09
N ALA A 73 -3.64 21.75 -13.97
CA ALA A 73 -2.44 21.60 -13.15
C ALA A 73 -2.80 21.56 -11.68
N GLU A 74 -2.09 20.75 -10.89
CA GLU A 74 -2.26 20.69 -9.44
C GLU A 74 -0.96 21.12 -8.74
N ILE A 75 -1.08 21.91 -7.68
CA ILE A 75 -0.03 22.15 -6.69
C ILE A 75 -0.48 21.51 -5.39
N ALA A 76 0.25 20.52 -4.90
CA ALA A 76 0.02 19.92 -3.60
C ALA A 76 1.04 20.43 -2.60
N VAL A 77 0.56 20.86 -1.43
CA VAL A 77 1.38 21.41 -0.35
C VAL A 77 1.19 20.57 0.90
N ASP A 78 2.25 19.92 1.38
CA ASP A 78 2.28 19.30 2.71
C ASP A 78 2.70 20.35 3.74
N LEU A 79 1.70 20.93 4.42
CA LEU A 79 1.94 21.94 5.42
C LEU A 79 2.85 21.44 6.54
N ARG A 80 2.95 20.14 6.85
CA ARG A 80 3.85 19.67 7.92
C ARG A 80 5.32 19.79 7.56
N GLN A 81 5.63 19.67 6.26
CA GLN A 81 7.00 19.71 5.75
C GLN A 81 7.43 21.12 5.32
N ALA A 82 6.49 22.00 4.98
CA ALA A 82 6.81 23.37 4.63
C ALA A 82 7.55 24.05 5.80
N GLU A 83 8.72 24.61 5.56
CA GLU A 83 9.45 25.39 6.58
C GLU A 83 8.87 26.80 6.68
N SER A 84 8.84 27.34 7.90
CA SER A 84 8.45 28.74 8.13
C SER A 84 9.41 29.68 7.39
N GLY A 85 8.88 30.56 6.52
CA GLY A 85 9.68 31.50 5.72
C GLY A 85 10.15 30.97 4.36
N GLY A 86 10.15 29.66 4.11
CA GLY A 86 10.53 29.06 2.82
C GLY A 86 9.37 28.84 1.85
N LEU A 87 8.13 28.94 2.35
CA LEU A 87 6.91 28.61 1.60
C LEU A 87 6.73 29.47 0.34
N ARG A 88 7.04 30.76 0.43
CA ARG A 88 6.89 31.70 -0.69
C ARG A 88 7.77 31.34 -1.87
N ASP A 89 9.04 31.02 -1.64
CA ASP A 89 9.96 30.64 -2.70
C ASP A 89 9.62 29.27 -3.29
N ALA A 90 9.17 28.33 -2.45
CA ALA A 90 8.70 27.03 -2.90
C ALA A 90 7.46 27.15 -3.80
N LEU A 91 6.47 27.96 -3.41
CA LEU A 91 5.30 28.25 -4.24
C LEU A 91 5.66 29.00 -5.51
N ARG A 92 6.58 29.97 -5.45
CA ARG A 92 7.05 30.68 -6.65
C ARG A 92 7.65 29.72 -7.66
N ARG A 93 8.52 28.79 -7.22
CA ARG A 93 9.09 27.75 -8.10
C ARG A 93 8.00 26.84 -8.66
N ALA A 94 7.05 26.41 -7.82
CA ALA A 94 5.94 25.58 -8.25
C ALA A 94 5.07 26.25 -9.33
N LEU A 95 4.76 27.54 -9.17
CA LEU A 95 3.98 28.31 -10.15
C LEU A 95 4.71 28.49 -11.48
N ARG A 96 6.03 28.72 -11.46
CA ARG A 96 6.86 28.74 -12.68
C ARG A 96 6.87 27.38 -13.40
N ALA A 97 7.03 26.30 -12.63
CA ALA A 97 7.01 24.94 -13.17
C ALA A 97 5.65 24.58 -13.81
N VAL A 98 4.53 25.09 -13.25
CA VAL A 98 3.20 24.99 -13.89
C VAL A 98 3.20 25.66 -15.27
N GLY A 99 3.87 26.81 -15.40
CA GLY A 99 4.05 27.55 -16.67
C GLY A 99 4.98 26.88 -17.68
N GLY A 100 5.70 25.82 -17.30
CA GLY A 100 6.62 25.11 -18.18
C GLY A 100 8.08 25.55 -18.08
N ASP A 101 8.41 26.47 -17.17
CA ASP A 101 9.79 26.84 -16.91
C ASP A 101 10.52 25.70 -16.20
N GLU A 102 11.59 25.18 -16.81
CA GLU A 102 12.46 24.19 -16.18
C GLU A 102 13.43 24.87 -15.22
N ASP A 103 13.53 24.35 -14.00
CA ASP A 103 14.45 24.86 -12.98
C ASP A 103 15.88 24.36 -13.27
N ALA A 104 16.89 25.19 -13.01
CA ALA A 104 18.30 24.93 -13.36
C ALA A 104 18.99 23.80 -12.56
N GLY A 105 18.22 23.02 -11.79
CA GLY A 105 18.68 21.94 -10.92
C GLY A 105 17.88 20.66 -11.11
N ALA A 106 17.81 20.16 -12.34
CA ALA A 106 17.00 19.01 -12.71
C ALA A 106 17.28 17.79 -11.80
N PRO A 107 16.23 17.10 -11.31
CA PRO A 107 16.39 15.90 -10.51
C PRO A 107 17.05 14.77 -11.32
N VAL A 108 17.63 13.80 -10.63
CA VAL A 108 18.18 12.60 -11.27
C VAL A 108 17.10 11.52 -11.28
N PRO A 109 16.49 11.20 -12.45
CA PRO A 109 15.49 10.15 -12.54
C PRO A 109 16.11 8.77 -12.28
N LEU A 110 15.37 7.93 -11.56
CA LEU A 110 15.69 6.53 -11.33
C LEU A 110 14.81 5.59 -12.17
N ASP A 111 13.77 6.15 -12.78
CA ASP A 111 12.81 5.45 -13.65
C ASP A 111 12.22 6.45 -14.66
N ASP A 112 11.46 5.97 -15.63
CA ASP A 112 10.62 6.81 -16.51
C ASP A 112 9.26 7.11 -15.86
N PHE A 113 8.45 7.96 -16.50
CA PHE A 113 7.05 8.09 -16.11
C PHE A 113 6.28 6.83 -16.50
N VAL A 114 5.76 6.14 -15.48
CA VAL A 114 5.03 4.89 -15.62
C VAL A 114 3.80 4.88 -14.71
N PRO A 115 2.79 4.03 -14.97
CA PRO A 115 1.74 3.79 -13.98
C PRO A 115 2.34 3.42 -12.63
N MET A 116 1.77 3.92 -11.53
CA MET A 116 2.38 3.79 -10.21
C MET A 116 2.67 2.34 -9.83
N ARG A 117 1.87 1.35 -10.26
CA ARG A 117 2.11 -0.08 -9.99
C ARG A 117 3.44 -0.60 -10.55
N GLN A 118 3.99 0.07 -11.57
CA GLN A 118 5.23 -0.31 -12.27
C GLN A 118 6.45 0.45 -11.75
N SER A 119 6.24 1.47 -10.92
CA SER A 119 7.32 2.29 -10.37
C SER A 119 8.35 1.46 -9.61
N VAL A 120 9.62 1.85 -9.73
CA VAL A 120 10.75 1.27 -8.99
C VAL A 120 10.55 1.15 -7.47
N ILE A 121 9.66 1.95 -6.85
CA ILE A 121 9.35 1.85 -5.42
C ILE A 121 8.88 0.45 -5.01
N TRP A 122 8.19 -0.26 -5.91
CA TRP A 122 7.69 -1.61 -5.64
C TRP A 122 8.80 -2.66 -5.74
N ARG A 123 9.85 -2.39 -6.52
CA ARG A 123 11.07 -3.21 -6.55
C ARG A 123 11.85 -3.02 -5.25
N PHE A 124 11.95 -1.80 -4.74
CA PHE A 124 12.49 -1.55 -3.40
C PHE A 124 11.67 -2.22 -2.31
N ASN A 125 10.33 -2.15 -2.37
CA ASN A 125 9.45 -2.84 -1.43
C ASN A 125 9.66 -4.36 -1.43
N ARG A 126 9.78 -4.96 -2.63
CA ARG A 126 10.09 -6.39 -2.76
C ARG A 126 11.46 -6.71 -2.14
N LEU A 127 12.49 -5.93 -2.46
CA LEU A 127 13.84 -6.11 -1.90
C LEU A 127 13.81 -6.00 -0.37
N PHE A 128 13.04 -5.06 0.19
CA PHE A 128 12.85 -4.89 1.62
C PHE A 128 12.43 -6.19 2.30
N TRP A 129 11.32 -6.76 1.88
CA TRP A 129 10.79 -7.97 2.49
C TRP A 129 11.65 -9.21 2.21
N GLN A 130 12.28 -9.30 1.03
CA GLN A 130 13.23 -10.38 0.73
C GLN A 130 14.48 -10.33 1.62
N ARG A 131 14.92 -9.14 2.01
CA ARG A 131 16.16 -8.88 2.74
C ARG A 131 15.92 -8.13 4.05
N VAL A 132 14.79 -8.40 4.70
CA VAL A 132 14.39 -7.68 5.91
C VAL A 132 15.42 -7.84 7.04
N ALA A 133 16.05 -9.02 7.15
CA ALA A 133 17.13 -9.23 8.12
C ALA A 133 18.35 -8.32 7.89
N ASP A 134 18.73 -8.05 6.64
CA ASP A 134 19.85 -7.15 6.34
C ASP A 134 19.51 -5.72 6.77
N TRP A 135 18.26 -5.31 6.54
CA TRP A 135 17.74 -4.01 6.95
C TRP A 135 17.66 -3.85 8.48
N GLU A 136 17.11 -4.85 9.17
CA GLU A 136 17.00 -4.87 10.63
C GLU A 136 18.39 -4.89 11.29
N ALA A 137 19.35 -5.64 10.74
CA ALA A 137 20.73 -5.64 11.21
C ALA A 137 21.40 -4.26 11.06
N ALA A 138 21.15 -3.56 9.95
CA ALA A 138 21.71 -2.23 9.70
C ALA A 138 21.04 -1.11 10.52
N THR A 139 19.79 -1.30 10.95
CA THR A 139 19.04 -0.32 11.75
C THR A 139 19.08 -0.61 13.25
N GLY A 140 19.38 -1.85 13.64
CA GLY A 140 19.30 -2.32 15.02
C GLY A 140 17.87 -2.42 15.55
N ARG A 141 16.86 -2.45 14.67
CA ARG A 141 15.43 -2.45 15.04
C ARG A 141 14.68 -3.44 14.17
N SER A 142 13.70 -4.13 14.74
CA SER A 142 12.79 -4.96 13.94
C SER A 142 11.81 -4.10 13.15
N PHE A 143 11.33 -4.61 12.01
CA PHE A 143 10.29 -3.91 11.25
C PHE A 143 9.00 -3.76 12.07
N GLU A 144 8.68 -4.75 12.92
CA GLU A 144 7.50 -4.72 13.80
C GLU A 144 7.54 -3.52 14.75
N ALA A 145 8.73 -3.09 15.18
CA ALA A 145 8.91 -1.90 16.01
C ALA A 145 8.60 -0.58 15.25
N ALA A 146 8.60 -0.61 13.91
CA ALA A 146 8.20 0.52 13.08
C ALA A 146 6.67 0.61 12.88
N LEU A 147 5.92 -0.46 13.19
CA LEU A 147 4.46 -0.44 13.11
C LEU A 147 3.87 0.51 14.15
N PRO A 148 2.69 1.11 13.89
CA PRO A 148 2.00 1.91 14.89
C PRO A 148 1.81 1.12 16.18
N GLY A 149 2.31 1.62 17.31
CA GLY A 149 2.24 0.93 18.61
C GLY A 149 3.40 -0.03 18.88
N GLY A 150 4.39 -0.14 17.97
CA GLY A 150 5.62 -0.91 18.16
C GLY A 150 5.47 -2.43 18.11
N ARG A 151 4.30 -2.91 17.69
CA ARG A 151 3.97 -4.33 17.50
C ARG A 151 2.85 -4.47 16.46
N SER A 152 2.73 -5.65 15.87
CA SER A 152 1.60 -5.95 14.98
C SER A 152 0.30 -6.08 15.77
N ASP A 153 -0.77 -5.46 15.28
CA ASP A 153 -2.12 -5.68 15.83
C ASP A 153 -2.58 -7.13 15.64
N ALA A 154 -1.97 -7.88 14.72
CA ALA A 154 -2.24 -9.29 14.44
C ALA A 154 -2.05 -10.19 15.66
N VAL A 155 -1.13 -9.81 16.57
CA VAL A 155 -0.81 -10.59 17.78
C VAL A 155 -1.60 -10.15 19.01
N HIS A 156 -2.65 -9.33 18.84
CA HIS A 156 -3.49 -8.93 19.96
C HIS A 156 -4.24 -10.15 20.56
N PRO A 157 -4.05 -10.49 21.85
CA PRO A 157 -4.56 -11.74 22.42
C PRO A 157 -6.08 -11.93 22.27
N GLU A 158 -6.86 -10.88 22.52
CA GLU A 158 -8.32 -10.92 22.37
C GLU A 158 -8.75 -11.09 20.91
N ALA A 159 -8.04 -10.47 19.96
CA ALA A 159 -8.36 -10.60 18.55
C ALA A 159 -8.07 -12.03 18.05
N VAL A 160 -6.96 -12.61 18.52
CA VAL A 160 -6.62 -14.02 18.24
C VAL A 160 -7.67 -14.96 18.85
N ALA A 161 -8.10 -14.71 20.09
CA ALA A 161 -9.12 -15.52 20.75
C ALA A 161 -10.48 -15.47 20.02
N ASP A 162 -10.92 -14.29 19.60
CA ASP A 162 -12.16 -14.11 18.81
C ASP A 162 -12.05 -14.85 17.47
N ALA A 163 -10.93 -14.70 16.75
CA ALA A 163 -10.70 -15.40 15.48
C ALA A 163 -10.66 -16.94 15.62
N VAL A 164 -10.11 -17.47 16.72
CA VAL A 164 -10.17 -18.90 17.05
C VAL A 164 -11.61 -19.34 17.32
N GLY A 165 -12.36 -18.54 18.09
CA GLY A 165 -13.76 -18.82 18.42
C GLY A 165 -14.66 -18.87 17.19
N GLU A 166 -14.49 -17.93 16.26
CA GLU A 166 -15.20 -17.89 14.97
C GLU A 166 -14.91 -19.14 14.14
N PHE A 167 -13.64 -19.51 14.00
CA PHE A 167 -13.26 -20.69 13.24
C PHE A 167 -13.81 -21.98 13.87
N TRP A 168 -13.70 -22.12 15.20
CA TRP A 168 -14.25 -23.27 15.92
C TRP A 168 -15.78 -23.35 15.76
N ALA A 169 -16.49 -22.22 15.79
CA ALA A 169 -17.93 -22.18 15.59
C ALA A 169 -18.34 -22.65 14.19
N LEU A 170 -17.57 -22.30 13.15
CA LEU A 170 -17.73 -22.83 11.79
C LEU A 170 -17.57 -24.36 11.78
N LEU A 171 -16.48 -24.88 12.35
CA LEU A 171 -16.22 -26.32 12.37
C LEU A 171 -17.36 -27.08 13.06
N ARG A 172 -17.83 -26.59 14.21
CA ARG A 172 -18.96 -27.17 14.93
C ARG A 172 -20.25 -27.18 14.10
N ASP A 173 -20.55 -26.10 13.37
CA ASP A 173 -21.74 -26.05 12.51
C ASP A 173 -21.65 -27.07 11.37
N LEU A 174 -20.48 -27.19 10.73
CA LEU A 174 -20.24 -28.20 9.70
C LEU A 174 -20.38 -29.62 10.26
N ASP A 175 -19.84 -29.87 11.45
CA ASP A 175 -19.89 -31.19 12.09
C ASP A 175 -21.33 -31.60 12.43
N LYS A 176 -22.11 -30.68 13.01
CA LYS A 176 -23.54 -30.89 13.29
C LYS A 176 -24.35 -31.23 12.04
N ARG A 177 -23.94 -30.72 10.87
CA ARG A 177 -24.59 -30.96 9.58
C ARG A 177 -24.02 -32.17 8.84
N GLY A 178 -23.03 -32.88 9.40
CA GLY A 178 -22.34 -33.98 8.74
C GLY A 178 -21.52 -33.56 7.52
N ARG A 179 -21.07 -32.30 7.48
CA ARG A 179 -20.35 -31.67 6.36
C ARG A 179 -18.89 -31.32 6.68
N LEU A 180 -18.40 -31.70 7.87
CA LEU A 180 -17.04 -31.39 8.29
C LEU A 180 -16.01 -32.23 7.51
N PRO A 181 -15.09 -31.62 6.73
CA PRO A 181 -14.07 -32.35 5.99
C PRO A 181 -13.09 -33.08 6.92
N ALA A 182 -12.55 -34.23 6.49
CA ALA A 182 -11.60 -35.00 7.32
C ALA A 182 -10.37 -34.19 7.74
N GLU A 183 -9.79 -33.43 6.81
CA GLU A 183 -8.67 -32.52 7.03
C GLU A 183 -9.14 -31.07 7.02
N LEU A 184 -8.62 -30.27 7.95
CA LEU A 184 -9.05 -28.89 8.19
C LEU A 184 -7.96 -27.93 7.76
N PHE A 185 -8.02 -27.45 6.52
CA PHE A 185 -7.00 -26.57 5.96
C PHE A 185 -7.19 -25.11 6.40
N VAL A 186 -6.12 -24.52 6.92
CA VAL A 186 -6.01 -23.10 7.29
C VAL A 186 -4.80 -22.51 6.57
N LEU A 187 -4.94 -21.33 5.98
CA LEU A 187 -3.87 -20.66 5.24
C LEU A 187 -3.60 -19.28 5.85
N GLU A 188 -2.34 -18.96 6.12
CA GLU A 188 -1.89 -17.61 6.40
C GLU A 188 -0.98 -17.15 5.26
N ILE A 189 -1.31 -16.03 4.60
CA ILE A 189 -0.49 -15.43 3.53
C ILE A 189 0.21 -14.20 4.11
N GLY A 190 1.52 -14.12 3.91
CA GLY A 190 2.37 -13.11 4.55
C GLY A 190 2.58 -13.42 6.02
N ALA A 191 3.01 -14.65 6.33
CA ALA A 191 3.13 -15.14 7.71
C ALA A 191 4.12 -14.33 8.58
N GLY A 192 5.05 -13.59 7.97
CA GLY A 192 5.98 -12.72 8.68
C GLY A 192 6.79 -13.48 9.74
N SER A 193 6.68 -13.08 11.02
CA SER A 193 7.39 -13.75 12.12
C SER A 193 6.74 -15.07 12.58
N GLY A 194 5.53 -15.39 12.11
CA GLY A 194 4.74 -16.55 12.54
C GLY A 194 4.20 -16.48 13.97
N GLN A 195 4.45 -15.38 14.70
CA GLN A 195 3.99 -15.22 16.09
C GLN A 195 2.48 -15.31 16.22
N ARG A 196 1.74 -14.71 15.28
CA ARG A 196 0.27 -14.82 15.26
C ARG A 196 -0.15 -16.28 15.11
N ALA A 197 0.40 -17.00 14.14
CA ALA A 197 0.06 -18.40 13.89
C ALA A 197 0.31 -19.27 15.13
N ALA A 198 1.42 -19.04 15.84
CA ALA A 198 1.71 -19.71 17.11
C ALA A 198 0.63 -19.44 18.15
N LEU A 199 0.29 -18.16 18.41
CA LEU A 199 -0.75 -17.78 19.36
C LEU A 199 -2.13 -18.35 18.98
N TRP A 200 -2.45 -18.36 17.69
CA TRP A 200 -3.70 -18.90 17.17
C TRP A 200 -3.77 -20.42 17.39
N LEU A 201 -2.67 -21.14 17.12
CA LEU A 201 -2.59 -22.59 17.32
C LEU A 201 -2.64 -22.99 18.80
N ASP A 202 -1.89 -22.29 19.66
CA ASP A 202 -1.95 -22.48 21.12
C ASP A 202 -3.38 -22.27 21.64
N ARG A 203 -4.04 -21.18 21.21
CA ARG A 203 -5.40 -20.88 21.66
C ARG A 203 -6.43 -21.86 21.11
N PHE A 204 -6.29 -22.30 19.85
CA PHE A 204 -7.16 -23.30 19.25
C PHE A 204 -7.01 -24.66 19.95
N GLN A 205 -5.78 -25.09 20.23
CA GLN A 205 -5.51 -26.33 20.97
C GLN A 205 -6.21 -26.31 22.33
N ALA A 206 -6.01 -25.23 23.11
CA ALA A 206 -6.64 -25.10 24.42
C ALA A 206 -8.17 -25.12 24.35
N LEU A 207 -8.77 -24.48 23.32
CA LEU A 207 -10.22 -24.50 23.13
C LEU A 207 -10.72 -25.89 22.71
N ASP A 208 -10.01 -26.60 21.84
CA ASP A 208 -10.38 -27.95 21.42
C ASP A 208 -10.31 -28.95 22.59
N GLU A 209 -9.30 -28.82 23.46
CA GLU A 209 -9.15 -29.59 24.70
C GLU A 209 -10.28 -29.30 25.70
N GLU A 210 -10.65 -28.02 25.89
CA GLU A 210 -11.78 -27.61 26.75
C GLU A 210 -13.12 -28.19 26.25
N ARG A 211 -13.30 -28.28 24.94
CA ARG A 211 -14.56 -28.69 24.31
C ARG A 211 -14.63 -30.17 23.99
N GLY A 212 -13.51 -30.88 23.97
CA GLY A 212 -13.43 -32.29 23.62
C GLY A 212 -13.85 -32.58 22.18
N THR A 213 -13.67 -31.63 21.25
CA THR A 213 -14.12 -31.77 19.85
C THR A 213 -13.17 -32.59 18.97
N GLY A 214 -11.88 -32.65 19.29
CA GLY A 214 -10.89 -33.42 18.54
C GLY A 214 -10.59 -32.84 17.15
N TYR A 215 -10.78 -31.53 16.96
CA TYR A 215 -10.52 -30.85 15.70
C TYR A 215 -9.04 -30.48 15.52
N TYR A 216 -8.32 -30.18 16.60
CA TYR A 216 -6.92 -29.74 16.55
C TYR A 216 -5.98 -30.72 15.80
N PRO A 217 -5.98 -32.04 16.06
CA PRO A 217 -5.10 -32.97 15.32
C PRO A 217 -5.43 -33.10 13.81
N ARG A 218 -6.59 -32.59 13.38
CA ARG A 218 -7.03 -32.60 11.97
C ARG A 218 -6.59 -31.35 11.21
N LEU A 219 -6.03 -30.36 11.89
CA LEU A 219 -5.56 -29.14 11.26
C LEU A 219 -4.43 -29.42 10.27
N ARG A 220 -4.45 -28.67 9.17
CA ARG A 220 -3.39 -28.56 8.16
C ARG A 220 -3.15 -27.08 7.92
N VAL A 221 -2.19 -26.52 8.64
CA VAL A 221 -1.90 -25.08 8.62
C VAL A 221 -0.79 -24.81 7.62
N LEU A 222 -1.05 -23.91 6.67
CA LEU A 222 -0.11 -23.49 5.66
C LEU A 222 0.32 -22.06 5.97
N LEU A 223 1.61 -21.84 6.22
CA LEU A 223 2.18 -20.51 6.38
C LEU A 223 2.94 -20.14 5.12
N GLY A 224 2.39 -19.19 4.38
CA GLY A 224 2.91 -18.72 3.10
C GLY A 224 3.65 -17.39 3.23
N ASP A 225 4.87 -17.32 2.72
CA ASP A 225 5.62 -16.08 2.58
C ASP A 225 6.63 -16.24 1.43
N TYR A 226 7.02 -15.17 0.74
CA TYR A 226 8.08 -15.26 -0.26
C TYR A 226 9.48 -15.04 0.33
N SER A 227 9.57 -14.50 1.56
CA SER A 227 10.82 -14.27 2.26
C SER A 227 11.27 -15.52 2.99
N ALA A 228 12.41 -16.09 2.58
CA ALA A 228 12.99 -17.27 3.22
C ALA A 228 13.26 -17.03 4.72
N THR A 229 13.77 -15.84 5.07
CA THR A 229 14.00 -15.45 6.47
C THR A 229 12.70 -15.35 7.27
N ALA A 230 11.61 -14.86 6.68
CA ALA A 230 10.32 -14.84 7.35
C ALA A 230 9.83 -16.28 7.61
N LEU A 231 9.95 -17.17 6.62
CA LEU A 231 9.61 -18.58 6.80
C LEU A 231 10.45 -19.27 7.88
N GLU A 232 11.75 -19.01 7.95
CA GLU A 232 12.63 -19.53 9.02
C GLU A 232 12.18 -19.05 10.41
N ARG A 233 11.83 -17.77 10.55
CA ARG A 233 11.29 -17.22 11.80
C ARG A 233 9.95 -17.85 12.16
N ALA A 234 9.06 -17.99 11.18
CA ALA A 234 7.76 -18.63 11.36
C ALA A 234 7.92 -20.10 11.77
N ALA A 235 8.86 -20.84 11.18
CA ALA A 235 9.21 -22.20 11.57
C ALA A 235 9.56 -22.30 13.06
N ALA A 236 10.43 -21.39 13.52
CA ALA A 236 10.85 -21.34 14.91
C ALA A 236 9.68 -21.00 15.86
N ALA A 237 8.84 -20.03 15.46
CA ALA A 237 7.68 -19.62 16.27
C ALA A 237 6.66 -20.73 16.47
N VAL A 238 6.42 -21.55 15.44
CA VAL A 238 5.40 -22.63 15.46
C VAL A 238 5.97 -24.02 15.73
N ALA A 239 7.23 -24.13 16.18
CA ALA A 239 7.93 -25.41 16.34
C ALA A 239 7.16 -26.45 17.18
N ARG A 240 6.42 -26.01 18.21
CA ARG A 240 5.56 -26.85 19.05
C ARG A 240 4.43 -27.55 18.26
N HIS A 241 4.00 -26.94 17.16
CA HIS A 241 2.91 -27.39 16.30
C HIS A 241 3.42 -27.98 14.98
N GLY A 242 4.72 -28.30 14.88
CA GLY A 242 5.38 -28.60 13.61
C GLY A 242 4.73 -29.71 12.78
N GLU A 243 4.10 -30.71 13.41
CA GLU A 243 3.38 -31.79 12.71
C GLU A 243 2.14 -31.32 11.95
N LEU A 244 1.56 -30.18 12.33
CA LEU A 244 0.35 -29.60 11.72
C LEU A 244 0.67 -28.51 10.69
N VAL A 245 1.92 -28.02 10.65
CA VAL A 245 2.30 -26.81 9.93
C VAL A 245 3.18 -27.13 8.73
N SER A 246 2.83 -26.57 7.57
CA SER A 246 3.64 -26.56 6.35
C SER A 246 4.03 -25.13 5.98
N LEU A 247 5.32 -24.91 5.73
CA LEU A 247 5.86 -23.62 5.28
C LEU A 247 5.97 -23.64 3.76
N ILE A 248 5.47 -22.60 3.10
CA ILE A 248 5.42 -22.55 1.64
C ILE A 248 5.97 -21.21 1.14
N ALA A 249 6.94 -21.29 0.22
CA ALA A 249 7.33 -20.13 -0.57
C ALA A 249 6.15 -19.69 -1.45
N LEU A 250 5.53 -18.56 -1.12
CA LEU A 250 4.24 -18.13 -1.67
C LEU A 250 4.30 -16.67 -2.13
N ASP A 251 3.94 -16.42 -3.38
CA ASP A 251 3.68 -15.06 -3.87
C ASP A 251 2.26 -14.64 -3.45
N ALA A 252 2.16 -13.59 -2.64
CA ALA A 252 0.89 -13.07 -2.16
C ALA A 252 -0.02 -12.55 -3.29
N LEU A 253 0.53 -12.14 -4.44
CA LEU A 253 -0.28 -11.73 -5.60
C LEU A 253 -1.05 -12.91 -6.21
N ASN A 254 -0.46 -14.11 -6.19
CA ASN A 254 -1.06 -15.27 -6.83
C ASN A 254 -0.84 -16.55 -6.01
N PRO A 255 -1.48 -16.68 -4.83
CA PRO A 255 -1.35 -17.86 -3.99
C PRO A 255 -1.86 -19.13 -4.69
N LEU A 256 -2.82 -18.98 -5.60
CA LEU A 256 -3.40 -20.07 -6.40
C LEU A 256 -2.36 -20.83 -7.22
N ARG A 257 -1.32 -20.14 -7.69
CA ARG A 257 -0.25 -20.76 -8.49
C ARG A 257 0.45 -21.88 -7.74
N ALA A 258 0.74 -21.68 -6.46
CA ALA A 258 1.39 -22.70 -5.63
C ALA A 258 0.37 -23.67 -5.00
N LEU A 259 -0.85 -23.20 -4.76
CA LEU A 259 -1.85 -23.92 -3.94
C LEU A 259 -3.03 -24.48 -4.77
N ALA A 260 -2.88 -24.62 -6.09
CA ALA A 260 -3.97 -25.08 -6.96
C ALA A 260 -4.59 -26.42 -6.54
N PHE A 261 -3.82 -27.31 -5.89
CA PHE A 261 -4.30 -28.59 -5.36
C PHE A 261 -5.24 -28.47 -4.14
N LEU A 262 -5.31 -27.27 -3.54
CA LEU A 262 -6.19 -26.89 -2.43
C LEU A 262 -7.42 -26.10 -2.88
N ARG A 263 -7.70 -26.02 -4.20
CA ARG A 263 -8.95 -25.41 -4.69
C ARG A 263 -10.15 -25.97 -3.95
N TYR A 264 -10.95 -25.07 -3.40
CA TYR A 264 -12.16 -25.36 -2.64
C TYR A 264 -11.97 -26.19 -1.35
N LYS A 265 -10.78 -26.15 -0.73
CA LYS A 265 -10.48 -26.92 0.50
C LYS A 265 -10.16 -26.08 1.72
N VAL A 266 -9.76 -24.83 1.56
CA VAL A 266 -9.28 -24.00 2.68
C VAL A 266 -10.48 -23.41 3.43
N LEU A 267 -10.62 -23.72 4.72
CA LEU A 267 -11.75 -23.27 5.53
C LEU A 267 -11.52 -21.85 6.09
N HIS A 268 -10.27 -21.46 6.30
CA HIS A 268 -9.93 -20.14 6.80
C HIS A 268 -8.65 -19.65 6.13
N VAL A 269 -8.73 -18.49 5.48
CA VAL A 269 -7.57 -17.77 4.99
C VAL A 269 -7.39 -16.50 5.81
N HIS A 270 -6.17 -16.24 6.28
CA HIS A 270 -5.83 -15.06 7.03
C HIS A 270 -4.67 -14.27 6.40
N LEU A 271 -4.77 -12.94 6.41
CA LEU A 271 -3.73 -12.00 5.99
C LEU A 271 -3.66 -10.83 6.99
N THR A 272 -2.47 -10.27 7.23
CA THR A 272 -2.35 -9.00 7.96
C THR A 272 -1.24 -8.12 7.41
N ASN A 273 -1.55 -6.85 7.15
CA ASN A 273 -0.61 -5.85 6.58
C ASN A 273 0.08 -6.37 5.30
N VAL A 274 -0.69 -7.06 4.46
CA VAL A 274 -0.21 -7.58 3.18
C VAL A 274 -0.72 -6.70 2.07
N TYR A 275 -2.02 -6.41 2.03
CA TYR A 275 -2.66 -5.72 0.91
C TYR A 275 -2.21 -4.26 0.80
N ASP A 276 -1.94 -3.58 1.91
CA ASP A 276 -1.34 -2.24 1.94
C ASP A 276 0.09 -2.18 1.40
N ASN A 277 0.79 -3.31 1.32
CA ASN A 277 2.15 -3.42 0.82
C ASN A 277 2.22 -3.94 -0.63
N LEU A 278 1.08 -4.09 -1.33
CA LEU A 278 1.02 -4.57 -2.71
C LEU A 278 0.91 -3.43 -3.75
N PRO A 279 1.41 -3.64 -4.99
CA PRO A 279 1.39 -2.62 -6.03
C PRO A 279 0.01 -2.03 -6.32
N CYS A 280 -0.04 -0.73 -6.63
CA CYS A 280 -1.28 0.00 -6.85
C CYS A 280 -1.11 1.09 -7.91
N ASP A 281 -2.18 1.35 -8.66
CA ASP A 281 -2.35 2.57 -9.46
C ASP A 281 -3.37 3.50 -8.83
N GLU A 282 -3.39 4.75 -9.27
CA GLU A 282 -4.37 5.73 -8.84
C GLU A 282 -5.05 6.38 -10.03
N LEU A 283 -6.34 6.68 -9.85
CA LEU A 283 -7.13 7.46 -10.78
C LEU A 283 -7.56 8.78 -10.12
N VAL A 284 -7.70 9.80 -10.95
CA VAL A 284 -8.14 11.12 -10.56
C VAL A 284 -9.32 11.51 -11.44
N ARG A 285 -10.46 11.84 -10.82
CA ARG A 285 -11.61 12.45 -11.51
C ARG A 285 -11.61 13.95 -11.22
N ARG A 286 -11.59 14.77 -12.28
CA ARG A 286 -11.59 16.24 -12.21
C ARG A 286 -12.38 16.79 -13.38
N ASP A 287 -13.29 17.72 -13.13
CA ASP A 287 -14.04 18.42 -14.18
C ASP A 287 -14.74 17.46 -15.16
N GLY A 288 -15.30 16.36 -14.63
CA GLY A 288 -15.96 15.31 -15.42
C GLY A 288 -15.03 14.43 -16.26
N ARG A 289 -13.71 14.58 -16.13
CA ARG A 289 -12.69 13.79 -16.83
C ARG A 289 -11.95 12.87 -15.88
N LEU A 290 -11.48 11.76 -16.42
CA LEU A 290 -10.69 10.77 -15.69
C LEU A 290 -9.22 10.86 -16.12
N TYR A 291 -8.32 10.69 -15.17
CA TYR A 291 -6.88 10.72 -15.38
C TYR A 291 -6.22 9.55 -14.64
N LEU A 292 -5.27 8.88 -15.29
CA LEU A 292 -4.34 7.97 -14.64
C LEU A 292 -3.21 8.77 -14.02
N VAL A 293 -2.85 8.45 -12.77
CA VAL A 293 -1.64 8.99 -12.16
C VAL A 293 -0.45 8.14 -12.63
N GLU A 294 0.45 8.78 -13.36
CA GLU A 294 1.77 8.22 -13.63
C GLU A 294 2.80 8.87 -12.73
N THR A 295 3.79 8.07 -12.33
CA THR A 295 4.86 8.48 -11.44
C THR A 295 6.21 8.28 -12.08
N ARG A 296 7.17 9.14 -11.75
CA ARG A 296 8.59 8.97 -12.03
C ARG A 296 9.36 9.06 -10.73
N ALA A 297 10.11 8.02 -10.39
CA ALA A 297 10.98 8.05 -9.23
C ALA A 297 12.26 8.83 -9.51
N TYR A 298 12.69 9.63 -8.54
CA TYR A 298 13.90 10.44 -8.67
C TYR A 298 14.57 10.68 -7.31
N VAL A 299 15.80 11.19 -7.35
CA VAL A 299 16.45 11.85 -6.22
C VAL A 299 16.84 13.28 -6.62
N SER A 300 16.86 14.21 -5.66
CA SER A 300 17.29 15.58 -5.96
C SER A 300 18.74 15.60 -6.43
N ALA A 301 19.11 16.59 -7.25
CA ALA A 301 20.50 16.72 -7.73
C ALA A 301 21.52 16.83 -6.58
N ALA A 302 21.13 17.46 -5.47
CA ALA A 302 21.96 17.54 -4.27
C ALA A 302 22.15 16.16 -3.62
N ALA A 303 21.06 15.43 -3.37
CA ALA A 303 21.12 14.09 -2.79
C ALA A 303 21.87 13.11 -3.71
N ALA A 304 21.72 13.23 -5.03
CA ALA A 304 22.46 12.42 -5.98
C ALA A 304 23.98 12.61 -5.84
N ARG A 305 24.46 13.86 -5.72
CA ARG A 305 25.87 14.17 -5.51
C ARG A 305 26.39 13.64 -4.18
N GLU A 306 25.61 13.79 -3.12
CA GLU A 306 25.96 13.28 -1.78
C GLU A 306 26.06 11.76 -1.76
N LEU A 307 25.08 11.06 -2.36
CA LEU A 307 25.09 9.61 -2.50
C LEU A 307 26.28 9.15 -3.36
N ALA A 308 26.52 9.82 -4.49
CA ALA A 308 27.62 9.49 -5.37
C ALA A 308 28.98 9.61 -4.65
N ALA A 309 29.20 10.70 -3.94
CA ALA A 309 30.42 10.91 -3.15
C ALA A 309 30.55 9.90 -2.00
N ALA A 310 29.50 9.71 -1.21
CA ALA A 310 29.52 8.84 -0.03
C ALA A 310 29.80 7.38 -0.38
N PHE A 311 29.34 6.93 -1.55
CA PHE A 311 29.48 5.55 -2.00
C PHE A 311 30.48 5.38 -3.14
N GLY A 312 31.28 6.39 -3.49
CA GLY A 312 32.30 6.30 -4.54
C GLY A 312 31.73 5.91 -5.92
N ILE A 313 30.53 6.41 -6.24
CA ILE A 313 29.85 6.19 -7.52
C ILE A 313 30.12 7.41 -8.42
N PRO A 314 30.34 7.24 -9.73
CA PRO A 314 30.44 8.36 -10.67
C PRO A 314 29.19 9.26 -10.64
N PRO A 315 29.31 10.58 -10.90
CA PRO A 315 28.18 11.52 -10.81
C PRO A 315 26.94 11.14 -11.64
N ASP A 316 27.14 10.45 -12.77
CA ASP A 316 26.11 9.94 -13.69
C ASP A 316 25.79 8.45 -13.47
N GLY A 317 26.52 7.77 -12.60
CA GLY A 317 26.41 6.32 -12.37
C GLY A 317 25.32 5.91 -11.37
N LEU A 318 24.65 6.86 -10.72
CA LEU A 318 23.69 6.56 -9.65
C LEU A 318 22.49 5.70 -10.12
N PRO A 319 21.81 5.99 -11.25
CA PRO A 319 20.70 5.14 -11.72
C PRO A 319 21.14 3.70 -12.00
N ALA A 320 22.33 3.51 -12.58
CA ALA A 320 22.89 2.19 -12.84
C ALA A 320 23.21 1.43 -11.54
N ALA A 321 23.76 2.12 -10.53
CA ALA A 321 24.01 1.53 -9.22
C ALA A 321 22.70 1.11 -8.52
N VAL A 322 21.64 1.92 -8.60
CA VAL A 322 20.31 1.59 -8.09
C VAL A 322 19.71 0.38 -8.82
N ALA A 323 19.78 0.36 -10.15
CA ALA A 323 19.29 -0.77 -10.95
C ALA A 323 19.99 -2.07 -10.54
N ARG A 324 21.32 -2.03 -10.35
CA ARG A 324 22.13 -3.17 -9.94
C ARG A 324 21.79 -3.65 -8.52
N LEU A 325 21.60 -2.74 -7.58
CA LEU A 325 21.11 -3.05 -6.23
C LEU A 325 19.77 -3.80 -6.28
N LEU A 326 18.83 -3.35 -7.10
CA LEU A 326 17.49 -3.92 -7.20
C LEU A 326 17.44 -5.25 -7.97
N GLU A 327 18.45 -5.54 -8.79
CA GLU A 327 18.56 -6.79 -9.55
C GLU A 327 19.30 -7.87 -8.75
N VAL A 328 20.44 -7.50 -8.13
CA VAL A 328 21.36 -8.44 -7.51
C VAL A 328 21.22 -8.48 -5.98
N GLY A 329 20.84 -7.35 -5.36
CA GLY A 329 20.81 -7.17 -3.91
C GLY A 329 21.97 -6.30 -3.38
N PRO A 330 22.05 -6.09 -2.06
CA PRO A 330 23.06 -5.25 -1.41
C PRO A 330 24.51 -5.60 -1.79
N GLU A 331 24.80 -6.88 -2.03
CA GLU A 331 26.13 -7.37 -2.40
C GLU A 331 26.66 -6.78 -3.72
N ALA A 332 25.80 -6.16 -4.54
CA ALA A 332 26.18 -5.55 -5.81
C ALA A 332 27.15 -4.35 -5.69
N LEU A 333 27.25 -3.75 -4.51
CA LEU A 333 27.99 -2.49 -4.26
C LEU A 333 29.23 -2.67 -3.38
N GLY A 334 29.83 -3.86 -3.43
CA GLY A 334 31.01 -4.23 -2.64
C GLY A 334 30.62 -5.27 -1.61
N ASP A 335 30.63 -4.91 -0.34
CA ASP A 335 30.12 -5.77 0.72
C ASP A 335 28.65 -5.49 1.04
N ARG A 336 28.01 -6.46 1.70
CA ARG A 336 26.61 -6.41 2.10
C ARG A 336 26.27 -5.20 2.98
N ALA A 337 27.14 -4.82 3.92
CA ALA A 337 26.86 -3.71 4.84
C ALA A 337 26.87 -2.36 4.10
N ARG A 338 27.86 -2.15 3.23
CA ARG A 338 27.92 -0.98 2.36
C ARG A 338 26.72 -0.90 1.42
N GLY A 339 26.34 -2.02 0.81
CA GLY A 339 25.16 -2.11 -0.05
C GLY A 339 23.86 -1.74 0.67
N THR A 340 23.67 -2.26 1.88
CA THR A 340 22.49 -1.95 2.70
C THR A 340 22.49 -0.49 3.13
N ALA A 341 23.65 0.08 3.46
CA ALA A 341 23.77 1.52 3.75
C ALA A 341 23.40 2.38 2.53
N PHE A 342 23.87 2.02 1.33
CA PHE A 342 23.51 2.70 0.08
C PHE A 342 22.01 2.62 -0.17
N TRP A 343 21.44 1.42 -0.08
CA TRP A 343 20.00 1.21 -0.25
C TRP A 343 19.18 2.09 0.69
N ARG A 344 19.50 2.11 1.99
CA ARG A 344 18.81 2.95 2.98
C ARG A 344 18.91 4.43 2.64
N ALA A 345 20.08 4.90 2.23
CA ALA A 345 20.30 6.29 1.87
C ALA A 345 19.51 6.70 0.62
N VAL A 346 19.51 5.86 -0.42
CA VAL A 346 18.68 6.06 -1.63
C VAL A 346 17.20 6.08 -1.25
N TRP A 347 16.74 5.10 -0.48
CA TRP A 347 15.34 5.01 -0.06
C TRP A 347 14.88 6.26 0.70
N ALA A 348 15.71 6.80 1.60
CA ALA A 348 15.42 8.03 2.32
C ALA A 348 15.31 9.24 1.35
N ALA A 349 16.22 9.35 0.39
CA ALA A 349 16.27 10.45 -0.58
C ALA A 349 15.20 10.34 -1.69
N LEU A 350 14.69 9.14 -1.98
CA LEU A 350 13.80 8.90 -3.12
C LEU A 350 12.50 9.71 -3.02
N ARG A 351 12.11 10.33 -4.12
CA ARG A 351 10.84 11.05 -4.28
C ARG A 351 10.12 10.57 -5.54
N LEU A 352 8.83 10.88 -5.62
CA LEU A 352 7.98 10.61 -6.77
C LEU A 352 7.51 11.93 -7.36
N GLU A 353 7.84 12.12 -8.62
CA GLU A 353 7.19 13.12 -9.47
C GLU A 353 5.92 12.48 -10.03
N GLU A 354 4.83 13.25 -10.09
CA GLU A 354 3.53 12.77 -10.55
C GLU A 354 3.05 13.58 -11.76
N ARG A 355 2.45 12.90 -12.74
CA ARG A 355 1.69 13.54 -13.83
C ARG A 355 0.32 12.88 -13.97
N LEU A 356 -0.64 13.65 -14.48
CA LEU A 356 -2.00 13.16 -14.73
C LEU A 356 -2.16 12.88 -16.22
N VAL A 357 -2.42 11.65 -16.63
CA VAL A 357 -2.61 11.29 -18.04
C VAL A 357 -4.08 11.08 -18.30
N GLY A 358 -4.65 11.90 -19.19
CA GLY A 358 -6.07 11.87 -19.52
C GLY A 358 -6.49 10.54 -20.11
N VAL A 359 -7.60 10.01 -19.60
CA VAL A 359 -8.25 8.78 -20.07
C VAL A 359 -9.51 9.20 -20.83
N GLU A 360 -9.61 8.87 -22.12
CA GLU A 360 -10.76 9.26 -22.94
C GLU A 360 -12.00 8.42 -22.59
N HIS A 361 -11.79 7.12 -22.31
CA HIS A 361 -12.86 6.19 -21.94
C HIS A 361 -12.43 5.28 -20.79
N PRO A 362 -13.31 4.99 -19.79
CA PRO A 362 -12.99 4.06 -18.69
C PRO A 362 -12.48 2.70 -19.15
N ALA A 363 -12.94 2.21 -20.31
CA ALA A 363 -12.47 0.96 -20.92
C ALA A 363 -10.98 0.95 -21.31
N GLN A 364 -10.32 2.11 -21.41
CA GLN A 364 -8.87 2.22 -21.66
C GLN A 364 -8.05 2.04 -20.37
N VAL A 365 -8.68 2.13 -19.20
CA VAL A 365 -7.99 1.92 -17.92
C VAL A 365 -7.66 0.43 -17.81
N ALA A 366 -6.37 0.13 -17.62
CA ALA A 366 -5.98 -1.21 -17.19
C ALA A 366 -6.60 -1.46 -15.80
N LEU A 367 -7.41 -2.51 -15.68
CA LEU A 367 -8.06 -2.90 -14.43
C LEU A 367 -7.46 -4.18 -13.86
N PRO A 368 -7.39 -4.32 -12.53
CA PRO A 368 -6.86 -5.52 -11.92
C PRO A 368 -7.71 -6.77 -12.21
N PRO A 369 -7.13 -7.97 -12.07
CA PRO A 369 -7.85 -9.22 -12.21
C PRO A 369 -9.13 -9.24 -11.35
N GLY A 370 -10.23 -9.70 -11.96
CA GLY A 370 -11.54 -9.73 -11.31
C GLY A 370 -12.40 -8.49 -11.56
N LEU A 371 -11.83 -7.39 -12.05
CA LEU A 371 -12.58 -6.19 -12.45
C LEU A 371 -12.80 -6.09 -13.96
N ARG A 372 -13.90 -5.43 -14.34
CA ARG A 372 -14.26 -5.07 -15.73
C ARG A 372 -14.58 -3.57 -15.79
N PRO A 373 -14.55 -2.95 -17.00
CA PRO A 373 -14.86 -1.53 -17.17
C PRO A 373 -16.18 -1.11 -16.53
N GLU A 374 -17.23 -1.93 -16.63
CA GLU A 374 -18.54 -1.62 -16.04
C GLU A 374 -18.48 -1.41 -14.52
N HIS A 375 -17.62 -2.14 -13.80
CA HIS A 375 -17.48 -1.96 -12.36
C HIS A 375 -16.80 -0.63 -12.02
N LEU A 376 -15.88 -0.16 -12.87
CA LEU A 376 -15.30 1.16 -12.71
C LEU A 376 -16.35 2.24 -12.99
N GLU A 377 -17.22 2.04 -13.99
CA GLU A 377 -18.34 2.94 -14.27
C GLU A 377 -19.33 3.01 -13.10
N ASP A 378 -19.74 1.87 -12.54
CA ASP A 378 -20.60 1.80 -11.35
C ASP A 378 -19.95 2.52 -10.15
N LEU A 379 -18.66 2.26 -9.90
CA LEU A 379 -17.91 2.96 -8.85
C LEU A 379 -17.90 4.48 -9.07
N LEU A 380 -17.68 4.92 -10.31
CA LEU A 380 -17.63 6.33 -10.67
C LEU A 380 -19.01 6.99 -10.59
N ALA A 381 -20.10 6.25 -10.81
CA ALA A 381 -21.46 6.77 -10.67
C ALA A 381 -21.78 7.16 -9.20
N GLU A 382 -21.23 6.44 -8.24
CA GLU A 382 -21.38 6.72 -6.80
C GLU A 382 -20.24 7.58 -6.22
N ALA A 383 -19.16 7.77 -6.96
CA ALA A 383 -18.00 8.54 -6.51
C ALA A 383 -18.23 10.05 -6.57
N PRO A 384 -17.57 10.84 -5.70
CA PRO A 384 -17.56 12.29 -5.82
C PRO A 384 -16.99 12.76 -7.16
N ASP A 385 -17.50 13.89 -7.69
CA ASP A 385 -17.03 14.45 -8.97
C ASP A 385 -15.55 14.85 -8.97
N ASP A 386 -15.04 15.25 -7.81
CA ASP A 386 -13.63 15.55 -7.59
C ASP A 386 -13.04 14.57 -6.57
N VAL A 387 -12.43 13.50 -7.06
CA VAL A 387 -11.85 12.45 -6.21
C VAL A 387 -10.52 11.94 -6.79
N ARG A 388 -9.60 11.54 -5.91
CA ARG A 388 -8.39 10.80 -6.25
C ARG A 388 -8.43 9.50 -5.46
N PHE A 389 -8.36 8.35 -6.12
CA PHE A 389 -8.59 7.06 -5.48
C PHE A 389 -7.68 5.97 -6.03
N HIS A 390 -7.52 4.92 -5.23
CA HIS A 390 -6.63 3.80 -5.54
C HIS A 390 -7.41 2.73 -6.31
N LEU A 391 -6.76 2.09 -7.29
CA LEU A 391 -7.27 0.86 -7.92
C LEU A 391 -6.88 -0.40 -7.15
N SER A 392 -5.94 -0.29 -6.21
CA SER A 392 -5.46 -1.36 -5.32
C SER A 392 -5.16 -2.66 -6.05
N TRP A 393 -4.41 -2.54 -7.16
CA TRP A 393 -4.22 -3.60 -8.13
C TRP A 393 -3.80 -4.94 -7.50
N GLY A 394 -2.70 -4.93 -6.74
CA GLY A 394 -2.15 -6.14 -6.16
C GLY A 394 -3.05 -6.75 -5.08
N ALA A 395 -3.78 -5.93 -4.31
CA ALA A 395 -4.76 -6.42 -3.35
C ALA A 395 -5.94 -7.10 -4.06
N ALA A 396 -6.46 -6.50 -5.14
CA ALA A 396 -7.53 -7.10 -5.95
C ALA A 396 -7.07 -8.40 -6.64
N GLU A 397 -5.85 -8.42 -7.18
CA GLU A 397 -5.26 -9.62 -7.78
C GLU A 397 -5.08 -10.75 -6.75
N SER A 398 -4.48 -10.43 -5.60
CA SER A 398 -4.32 -11.36 -4.48
C SER A 398 -5.66 -11.93 -4.04
N PHE A 399 -6.65 -11.06 -3.83
CA PHE A 399 -7.99 -11.43 -3.41
C PHE A 399 -8.67 -12.36 -4.43
N ALA A 400 -8.69 -11.96 -5.71
CA ALA A 400 -9.27 -12.75 -6.79
C ALA A 400 -8.61 -14.13 -6.95
N ASN A 401 -7.29 -14.22 -6.74
CA ASN A 401 -6.56 -15.48 -6.78
C ASN A 401 -6.72 -16.31 -5.49
N THR A 402 -7.13 -15.71 -4.38
CA THR A 402 -7.32 -16.44 -3.12
C THR A 402 -8.70 -17.07 -3.01
N LEU A 403 -9.74 -16.41 -3.48
CA LEU A 403 -11.13 -16.89 -3.39
C LEU A 403 -11.34 -18.34 -3.92
N PRO A 404 -10.71 -18.78 -5.04
CA PRO A 404 -10.86 -20.16 -5.52
C PRO A 404 -10.26 -21.24 -4.60
N LEU A 405 -9.47 -20.87 -3.59
CA LEU A 405 -8.95 -21.80 -2.58
C LEU A 405 -9.97 -22.08 -1.48
N LEU A 406 -10.91 -21.17 -1.26
CA LEU A 406 -11.88 -21.26 -0.17
C LEU A 406 -12.84 -22.43 -0.38
N HIS A 407 -12.96 -23.25 0.67
CA HIS A 407 -14.06 -24.20 0.81
C HIS A 407 -15.41 -23.46 0.70
N PRO A 408 -16.50 -24.10 0.23
CA PRO A 408 -17.80 -23.44 0.09
C PRO A 408 -18.39 -22.82 1.37
N TYR A 409 -17.92 -23.24 2.55
CA TYR A 409 -18.27 -22.62 3.84
C TYR A 409 -17.08 -21.91 4.51
N GLY A 410 -15.94 -21.86 3.82
CA GLY A 410 -14.76 -21.17 4.30
C GLY A 410 -14.88 -19.67 4.12
N TYR A 411 -14.03 -18.94 4.82
CA TYR A 411 -14.00 -17.48 4.78
C TYR A 411 -12.56 -16.97 4.73
N LEU A 412 -12.42 -15.75 4.25
CA LEU A 412 -11.18 -15.01 4.21
C LEU A 412 -11.26 -13.84 5.19
N HIS A 413 -10.22 -13.67 6.00
CA HIS A 413 -10.05 -12.63 6.99
C HIS A 413 -8.79 -11.84 6.63
N VAL A 414 -8.93 -10.56 6.27
CA VAL A 414 -7.78 -9.67 6.03
C VAL A 414 -7.82 -8.51 7.00
N GLN A 415 -6.76 -8.36 7.78
CA GLN A 415 -6.56 -7.23 8.67
C GLN A 415 -5.63 -6.20 8.01
N ASP A 416 -6.17 -5.05 7.60
CA ASP A 416 -5.44 -4.05 6.82
C ASP A 416 -6.07 -2.65 6.91
N ILE A 417 -5.53 -1.66 6.21
CA ILE A 417 -6.05 -0.29 6.14
C ILE A 417 -6.94 -0.07 4.90
N PHE A 418 -8.26 -0.13 5.09
CA PHE A 418 -9.22 -0.04 4.01
C PHE A 418 -9.91 1.32 3.93
N VAL A 419 -10.16 1.77 2.69
CA VAL A 419 -11.20 2.76 2.38
C VAL A 419 -12.49 2.01 2.06
N THR A 420 -13.54 2.22 2.86
CA THR A 420 -14.78 1.44 2.75
C THR A 420 -15.90 2.13 1.98
N ALA A 421 -15.72 3.43 1.71
CA ALA A 421 -16.58 4.24 0.85
C ALA A 421 -15.79 5.31 0.08
N MET A 422 -16.21 5.61 -1.15
CA MET A 422 -15.49 6.52 -2.06
C MET A 422 -15.34 7.95 -1.51
N HIS A 423 -16.28 8.43 -0.70
CA HIS A 423 -16.21 9.76 -0.10
C HIS A 423 -15.04 9.91 0.89
N GLU A 424 -14.55 8.81 1.49
CA GLU A 424 -13.42 8.84 2.43
C GLU A 424 -12.10 9.24 1.74
N TYR A 425 -11.99 9.06 0.42
CA TYR A 425 -10.84 9.53 -0.36
C TYR A 425 -10.73 11.06 -0.42
N ARG A 426 -11.81 11.79 -0.11
CA ARG A 426 -11.75 13.26 0.04
C ARG A 426 -11.08 13.69 1.35
N GLN A 427 -10.86 12.76 2.26
CA GLN A 427 -10.34 13.01 3.60
C GLN A 427 -8.91 12.48 3.72
N GLY A 428 -7.94 13.41 3.74
CA GLY A 428 -6.54 13.11 4.00
C GLY A 428 -5.82 12.29 2.92
N PHE A 429 -4.53 12.05 3.15
CA PHE A 429 -3.66 11.33 2.23
C PHE A 429 -3.69 9.82 2.49
N ARG A 430 -3.84 9.04 1.41
CA ARG A 430 -4.05 7.58 1.47
C ARG A 430 -2.87 6.75 0.94
N GLY A 431 -1.75 7.39 0.61
CA GLY A 431 -0.54 6.72 0.12
C GLY A 431 -0.13 7.20 -1.28
N PRO A 432 1.06 6.78 -1.74
CA PRO A 432 2.02 5.92 -1.02
C PRO A 432 2.80 6.65 0.08
N GLY A 433 2.99 5.96 1.21
CA GLY A 433 3.86 6.33 2.32
C GLY A 433 5.09 5.43 2.40
N LYS A 434 6.11 5.88 3.13
CA LYS A 434 7.26 5.04 3.50
C LYS A 434 7.08 4.57 4.93
N LEU A 435 7.12 3.26 5.15
CA LEU A 435 7.12 2.65 6.47
C LEU A 435 8.40 1.85 6.61
N ASP A 436 9.37 2.44 7.31
CA ASP A 436 10.75 1.94 7.34
C ASP A 436 11.31 1.77 5.91
N GLY A 437 11.63 0.55 5.48
CA GLY A 437 12.06 0.24 4.11
C GLY A 437 10.95 -0.18 3.14
N SER A 438 9.68 -0.21 3.59
CA SER A 438 8.54 -0.68 2.80
C SER A 438 7.64 0.46 2.31
N VAL A 439 6.83 0.17 1.29
CA VAL A 439 5.75 1.02 0.81
C VAL A 439 4.47 0.67 1.57
N VAL A 440 3.70 1.67 1.98
CA VAL A 440 2.37 1.48 2.56
C VAL A 440 1.32 2.32 1.83
N ASN A 441 0.19 1.70 1.49
CA ASN A 441 -0.96 2.32 0.82
C ASN A 441 -2.27 1.88 1.43
N TRP A 442 -3.30 2.72 1.39
CA TRP A 442 -4.65 2.27 1.72
C TRP A 442 -5.22 1.42 0.59
N VAL A 443 -6.07 0.46 0.98
CA VAL A 443 -6.70 -0.48 0.07
C VAL A 443 -8.12 -0.03 -0.24
N ASN A 444 -8.50 0.02 -1.51
CA ASN A 444 -9.85 0.35 -1.95
C ASN A 444 -10.81 -0.81 -1.68
N GLY A 445 -11.42 -0.82 -0.49
CA GLY A 445 -12.38 -1.84 -0.08
C GLY A 445 -13.67 -1.84 -0.91
N VAL A 446 -14.05 -0.70 -1.49
CA VAL A 446 -15.21 -0.60 -2.39
C VAL A 446 -14.97 -1.42 -3.66
N LEU A 447 -13.77 -1.36 -4.23
CA LEU A 447 -13.41 -2.19 -5.38
C LEU A 447 -13.33 -3.68 -5.00
N LEU A 448 -12.81 -4.02 -3.82
CA LEU A 448 -12.79 -5.41 -3.37
C LEU A 448 -14.20 -6.00 -3.20
N LYS A 449 -15.19 -5.20 -2.79
CA LYS A 449 -16.60 -5.62 -2.79
C LYS A 449 -17.07 -6.02 -4.19
N ALA A 450 -16.73 -5.26 -5.21
CA ALA A 450 -17.10 -5.58 -6.60
C ALA A 450 -16.42 -6.88 -7.09
N VAL A 451 -15.14 -7.08 -6.75
CA VAL A 451 -14.43 -8.35 -7.05
C VAL A 451 -15.10 -9.53 -6.34
N GLY A 452 -15.40 -9.40 -5.06
CA GLY A 452 -16.02 -10.45 -4.25
C GLY A 452 -17.42 -10.81 -4.75
N ALA A 453 -18.25 -9.80 -5.02
CA ALA A 453 -19.62 -9.97 -5.51
C ALA A 453 -19.67 -10.84 -6.77
N ARG A 454 -18.75 -10.62 -7.70
CA ARG A 454 -18.62 -11.41 -8.93
C ARG A 454 -18.17 -12.84 -8.67
N ALA A 455 -17.30 -13.03 -7.69
CA ALA A 455 -16.81 -14.34 -7.29
C ALA A 455 -17.81 -15.12 -6.42
N GLY A 456 -19.00 -14.57 -6.17
CA GLY A 456 -20.04 -15.21 -5.35
C GLY A 456 -19.85 -14.98 -3.85
N TYR A 457 -19.22 -13.89 -3.45
CA TYR A 457 -18.99 -13.53 -2.05
C TYR A 457 -19.47 -12.12 -1.74
N ASP A 458 -20.09 -11.93 -0.59
CA ASP A 458 -20.21 -10.62 0.04
C ASP A 458 -18.94 -10.28 0.82
N VAL A 459 -18.54 -9.02 0.74
CA VAL A 459 -17.34 -8.49 1.40
C VAL A 459 -17.75 -7.44 2.39
N HIS A 460 -17.37 -7.66 3.64
CA HIS A 460 -17.74 -6.81 4.76
C HIS A 460 -16.50 -6.24 5.43
N PHE A 461 -16.66 -5.12 6.12
CA PHE A 461 -15.57 -4.46 6.84
C PHE A 461 -16.02 -4.15 8.26
N ALA A 462 -15.18 -4.47 9.25
CA ALA A 462 -15.36 -4.10 10.65
C ALA A 462 -14.12 -3.36 11.16
N PRO A 463 -14.27 -2.27 11.94
CA PRO A 463 -13.12 -1.60 12.57
C PRO A 463 -12.35 -2.55 13.50
N PHE A 464 -11.03 -2.43 13.56
CA PHE A 464 -10.22 -3.15 14.54
C PHE A 464 -10.40 -2.55 15.94
N ARG A 465 -11.32 -3.11 16.72
CA ARG A 465 -11.78 -2.57 18.01
C ARG A 465 -10.82 -2.75 19.19
N TYR A 466 -9.83 -3.64 19.06
CA TYR A 466 -8.99 -4.05 20.19
C TYR A 466 -7.90 -3.02 20.55
N ARG A 467 -7.62 -2.07 19.66
CA ARG A 467 -6.67 -0.98 19.91
C ARG A 467 -7.34 0.38 19.65
N PRO A 468 -7.49 1.22 20.68
CA PRO A 468 -8.04 2.56 20.52
C PRO A 468 -7.27 3.38 19.48
N GLY A 469 -8.01 4.01 18.55
CA GLY A 469 -7.42 4.84 17.49
C GLY A 469 -6.75 4.07 16.35
N ALA A 470 -6.85 2.73 16.32
CA ALA A 470 -6.40 1.95 15.17
C ALA A 470 -7.16 2.35 13.90
N ARG A 471 -6.43 2.48 12.80
CA ARG A 471 -6.99 2.71 11.47
C ARG A 471 -7.20 1.42 10.68
N THR A 472 -6.70 0.32 11.23
CA THR A 472 -6.87 -1.02 10.73
C THR A 472 -8.33 -1.41 10.80
N SER A 473 -8.80 -2.10 9.77
CA SER A 473 -10.09 -2.76 9.72
C SER A 473 -9.91 -4.21 9.29
N ILE A 474 -10.90 -5.02 9.59
CA ILE A 474 -10.98 -6.42 9.24
C ILE A 474 -11.96 -6.55 8.07
N LEU A 475 -11.46 -7.03 6.94
CA LEU A 475 -12.27 -7.53 5.83
C LEU A 475 -12.63 -8.99 6.11
N TYR A 476 -13.90 -9.34 5.97
CA TYR A 476 -14.37 -10.73 5.99
C TYR A 476 -15.28 -11.04 4.80
N THR A 477 -15.19 -12.28 4.30
CA THR A 477 -16.04 -12.76 3.20
C THR A 477 -17.12 -13.72 3.69
N THR A 478 -18.29 -13.66 3.07
CA THR A 478 -19.35 -14.65 3.21
C THR A 478 -19.81 -15.10 1.83
N PRO A 479 -20.04 -16.39 1.57
CA PRO A 479 -20.67 -16.84 0.33
C PRO A 479 -22.02 -16.15 0.12
N ARG A 480 -22.33 -15.75 -1.12
CA ARG A 480 -23.66 -15.27 -1.49
C ARG A 480 -24.62 -16.44 -1.61
N GLU A 481 -25.84 -16.26 -1.10
CA GLU A 481 -26.94 -17.23 -1.24
C GLU A 481 -27.46 -17.32 -2.67
#